data_AF-A0A7S4SGL4-F1
#
_entry.id   AF-A0A7S4SGL4-F1
#
_cell.length_a   1.000
_cell.length_b   1.000
_cell.length_c   1.000
_cell.angle_alpha   90.00
_cell.angle_beta   90.00
_cell.angle_gamma   90.00
#
_symmetry.space_group_name_H-M   'P 1'
#
loop_
_entity.id
_entity.type
_entity.pdbx_description
1 polymer ?
#
loop_
_entity_poly.entity_id
_entity_poly.type
_entity_poly.pdbx_seq_one_letter_code
_entity_poly.pdbx_strand_id
1 'polypeptide(L)'
;MANAELRYDDAIHLCLTVLKELGCRFPRGGVTGLMKAVVSVRRTVKMVKQTPTEVLDSLPVVTDPSKLAIMSFLTRLVDLTFLGGEKFLYLLLLTTTKVVHMTLLHGLFEMSATSLTDLGSVSLFVMGNIDTAQYIEERALLMQERLKSEAGKAKTLLTLHIVVCHHVKPLQSFSKPLLEGYQSGMRTGDKLMGIGCLSFSVSVIYITGKPLKVIEEQCQASITQMVELKEEDQASMQRMYWQLYLNLMGSSNNTVELSGKAMDEKEVVFTPFS
;
A
#
# COMPACT_ATOMS: atom_id res chain seq x y z
N MET A 1 -10.24 -18.52 4.64
CA MET A 1 -10.00 -17.62 5.78
C MET A 1 -9.10 -18.25 6.83
N ALA A 2 -9.50 -19.30 7.56
CA ALA A 2 -8.65 -19.93 8.58
C ALA A 2 -7.23 -20.29 8.09
N ASN A 3 -7.08 -20.85 6.89
CA ASN A 3 -5.77 -21.22 6.35
C ASN A 3 -4.91 -20.00 5.93
N ALA A 4 -5.52 -18.88 5.54
CA ALA A 4 -4.77 -17.65 5.21
C ALA A 4 -4.36 -16.90 6.48
N GLU A 5 -5.26 -16.79 7.46
CA GLU A 5 -4.99 -16.22 8.78
C GLU A 5 -3.87 -16.98 9.49
N LEU A 6 -3.93 -18.32 9.53
CA LEU A 6 -2.86 -19.15 10.11
C LEU A 6 -1.49 -18.87 9.47
N ARG A 7 -1.46 -18.65 8.14
CA ARG A 7 -0.21 -18.31 7.42
C ARG A 7 0.34 -16.94 7.78
N TYR A 8 -0.52 -15.94 8.01
CA TYR A 8 -0.07 -14.60 8.42
C TYR A 8 0.43 -14.62 9.86
N ASP A 9 -0.26 -15.30 10.78
CA ASP A 9 0.19 -15.45 12.17
C ASP A 9 1.57 -16.10 12.23
N ASP A 10 1.77 -17.22 11.52
CA ASP A 10 3.06 -17.91 11.45
C ASP A 10 4.17 -17.02 10.86
N ALA A 11 3.86 -16.30 9.77
CA ALA A 11 4.81 -15.38 9.14
C ALA A 11 5.19 -14.20 10.06
N ILE A 12 4.21 -13.63 10.78
CA ILE A 12 4.42 -12.58 11.77
C ILE A 12 5.28 -13.10 12.92
N HIS A 13 4.99 -14.30 13.44
CA HIS A 13 5.76 -14.93 14.50
C HIS A 13 7.22 -15.20 14.10
N LEU A 14 7.44 -15.68 12.87
CA LEU A 14 8.77 -15.86 12.33
C LEU A 14 9.53 -14.52 12.22
N CYS A 15 8.88 -13.50 11.66
CA CYS A 15 9.47 -12.17 11.51
C CYS A 15 9.83 -11.54 12.88
N LEU A 16 8.95 -11.66 13.88
CA LEU A 16 9.21 -11.21 15.25
C LEU A 16 10.37 -11.95 15.91
N THR A 17 10.54 -13.25 15.61
CA THR A 17 11.66 -14.06 16.13
C THR A 17 12.98 -13.55 15.59
N VAL A 18 13.09 -13.36 14.27
CA VAL A 18 14.28 -12.81 13.63
C VAL A 18 14.58 -11.39 14.14
N LEU A 19 13.56 -10.52 14.23
CA LEU A 19 13.74 -9.17 14.76
C LEU A 19 14.25 -9.18 16.20
N LYS A 20 13.79 -10.11 17.04
CA LYS A 20 14.26 -10.27 18.42
C LYS A 20 15.74 -10.69 18.48
N GLU A 21 16.18 -11.59 17.61
CA GLU A 21 17.58 -12.00 17.47
C GLU A 21 18.46 -10.84 17.03
N LEU A 22 17.94 -9.98 16.14
CA LEU A 22 18.57 -8.72 15.72
C LEU A 22 18.46 -7.59 16.75
N GLY A 23 17.97 -7.86 17.96
CA GLY A 23 17.86 -6.89 19.05
C GLY A 23 16.65 -5.96 19.00
N CYS A 24 15.75 -6.12 18.03
CA CYS A 24 14.52 -5.34 17.91
C CYS A 24 13.32 -6.06 18.55
N ARG A 25 12.89 -5.59 19.73
CA ARG A 25 11.76 -6.17 20.46
C ARG A 25 10.50 -5.32 20.37
N PHE A 26 9.36 -6.00 20.51
CA PHE A 26 8.03 -5.42 20.57
C PHE A 26 7.35 -5.74 21.91
N PRO A 27 6.59 -4.79 22.49
CA PRO A 27 5.75 -5.09 23.63
C PRO A 27 4.64 -6.08 23.24
N ARG A 28 4.11 -6.82 24.22
CA ARG A 28 2.92 -7.64 24.01
C ARG A 28 1.70 -6.76 23.70
N GLY A 29 0.77 -7.32 22.93
CA GLY A 29 -0.50 -6.68 22.59
C GLY A 29 -1.44 -6.49 23.79
N GLY A 30 -2.65 -6.02 23.48
CA GLY A 30 -3.67 -5.64 24.47
C GLY A 30 -3.83 -4.12 24.57
N VAL A 31 -4.76 -3.67 25.41
CA VAL A 31 -5.16 -2.25 25.52
C VAL A 31 -3.98 -1.33 25.81
N THR A 32 -3.09 -1.72 26.73
CA THR A 32 -1.90 -0.92 27.07
C THR A 32 -0.87 -0.90 25.94
N GLY A 33 -0.74 -1.99 25.17
CA GLY A 33 0.11 -2.06 23.98
C GLY A 33 -0.38 -1.13 22.88
N LEU A 34 -1.69 -1.14 22.61
CA LEU A 34 -2.33 -0.25 21.64
C LEU A 34 -2.18 1.22 22.03
N MET A 35 -2.38 1.58 23.30
CA MET A 35 -2.17 2.95 23.78
C MET A 35 -0.72 3.42 23.56
N LYS A 36 0.27 2.56 23.86
CA LYS A 36 1.69 2.86 23.59
C LYS A 36 1.95 3.04 22.11
N ALA A 37 1.32 2.23 21.26
CA ALA A 37 1.46 2.31 19.81
C ALA A 37 0.89 3.64 19.26
N VAL A 38 -0.29 4.03 19.71
CA VAL A 38 -0.92 5.33 19.39
C VAL A 38 -0.04 6.51 19.84
N VAL A 39 0.53 6.44 21.04
CA VAL A 39 1.48 7.46 21.52
C VAL A 39 2.76 7.48 20.66
N SER A 40 3.26 6.32 20.23
CA SER A 40 4.40 6.20 19.32
C SER A 40 4.12 6.95 18.03
N VAL A 41 2.96 6.71 17.39
CA VAL A 41 2.56 7.40 16.14
C VAL A 41 2.57 8.91 16.32
N ARG A 42 1.91 9.43 17.37
CA ARG A 42 1.87 10.88 17.62
C ARG A 42 3.26 11.47 17.84
N ARG A 43 4.16 10.76 18.53
CA ARG A 43 5.55 11.19 18.73
C ARG A 43 6.35 11.19 17.43
N THR A 44 6.22 10.14 16.61
CA THR A 44 6.90 10.04 15.32
C THR A 44 6.42 11.11 14.36
N VAL A 45 5.11 11.38 14.29
CA VAL A 45 4.53 12.48 13.51
C VAL A 45 5.12 13.82 13.94
N LYS A 46 5.17 14.09 15.26
CA LYS A 46 5.78 15.32 15.79
C LYS A 46 7.25 15.43 15.39
N MET A 47 8.01 14.34 15.49
CA MET A 47 9.41 14.31 15.09
C MET A 47 9.61 14.59 13.59
N VAL A 48 8.79 13.99 12.72
CA VAL A 48 8.82 14.28 11.28
C VAL A 48 8.52 15.74 10.99
N LYS A 49 7.48 16.31 11.64
CA LYS A 49 7.14 17.74 11.51
C LYS A 49 8.25 18.69 12.00
N GLN A 50 8.99 18.28 13.02
CA GLN A 50 10.09 19.07 13.59
C GLN A 50 11.42 18.89 12.83
N THR A 51 11.53 17.88 11.97
CA THR A 51 12.71 17.66 11.15
C THR A 51 12.65 18.65 9.98
N PRO A 52 13.64 19.54 9.78
CA PRO A 52 13.68 20.42 8.61
C PRO A 52 13.75 19.62 7.31
N THR A 53 13.25 20.17 6.21
CA THR A 53 13.28 19.49 4.90
C THR A 53 14.72 19.24 4.45
N GLU A 54 15.61 20.21 4.70
CA GLU A 54 17.03 20.16 4.40
C GLU A 54 17.73 18.97 5.09
N VAL A 55 17.29 18.63 6.30
CA VAL A 55 17.82 17.47 7.03
C VAL A 55 17.41 16.18 6.34
N LEU A 56 16.14 16.04 5.93
CA LEU A 56 15.71 14.88 5.15
C LEU A 56 16.43 14.79 3.81
N ASP A 57 16.69 15.93 3.17
CA ASP A 57 17.41 16.03 1.91
C ASP A 57 18.91 15.74 2.05
N SER A 58 19.44 15.77 3.26
CA SER A 58 20.84 15.43 3.55
C SER A 58 21.05 14.03 4.13
N LEU A 59 19.98 13.26 4.44
CA LEU A 59 20.12 11.93 5.05
C LEU A 59 21.02 11.01 4.21
N PRO A 60 22.05 10.38 4.80
CA PRO A 60 22.94 9.48 4.07
C PRO A 60 22.19 8.21 3.67
N VAL A 61 22.73 7.43 2.72
CA VAL A 61 22.21 6.08 2.44
C VAL A 61 22.77 5.10 3.48
N VAL A 62 21.93 4.23 4.01
CA VAL A 62 22.35 3.20 4.96
C VAL A 62 23.20 2.16 4.23
N THR A 63 24.42 1.92 4.73
CA THR A 63 25.35 0.90 4.20
C THR A 63 25.58 -0.27 5.16
N ASP A 64 25.19 -0.12 6.42
CA ASP A 64 25.34 -1.14 7.45
C ASP A 64 24.38 -2.32 7.19
N PRO A 65 24.89 -3.54 6.93
CA PRO A 65 24.05 -4.69 6.60
C PRO A 65 23.08 -5.11 7.70
N SER A 66 23.46 -4.92 8.97
CA SER A 66 22.60 -5.28 10.11
C SER A 66 21.42 -4.32 10.21
N LYS A 67 21.66 -3.02 9.99
CA LYS A 67 20.58 -2.02 9.95
C LYS A 67 19.65 -2.24 8.77
N LEU A 68 20.20 -2.52 7.59
CA LEU A 68 19.41 -2.86 6.40
C LEU A 68 18.52 -4.08 6.65
N ALA A 69 19.08 -5.16 7.23
CA ALA A 69 18.30 -6.35 7.57
C ALA A 69 17.13 -6.03 8.52
N ILE A 70 17.39 -5.28 9.60
CA ILE A 70 16.33 -4.88 10.54
C ILE A 70 15.24 -4.07 9.82
N MET A 71 15.62 -3.08 9.00
CA MET A 71 14.67 -2.22 8.29
C MET A 71 13.84 -3.03 7.28
N SER A 72 14.46 -3.95 6.54
CA SER A 72 13.76 -4.86 5.61
C SER A 72 12.79 -5.81 6.32
N PHE A 73 13.16 -6.37 7.48
CA PHE A 73 12.23 -7.19 8.26
C PHE A 73 11.09 -6.36 8.86
N LEU A 74 11.36 -5.13 9.30
CA LEU A 74 10.33 -4.24 9.82
C LEU A 74 9.32 -3.84 8.73
N THR A 75 9.76 -3.50 7.50
CA THR A 75 8.83 -3.19 6.40
C THR A 75 8.00 -4.39 5.99
N ARG A 76 8.60 -5.58 5.94
CA ARG A 76 7.84 -6.83 5.72
C ARG A 76 6.83 -7.07 6.84
N LEU A 77 7.18 -6.75 8.08
CA LEU A 77 6.27 -6.89 9.21
C LEU A 77 5.11 -5.89 9.11
N VAL A 78 5.32 -4.66 8.64
CA VAL A 78 4.24 -3.71 8.33
C VAL A 78 3.23 -4.37 7.38
N ASP A 79 3.70 -4.92 6.26
CA ASP A 79 2.82 -5.57 5.27
C ASP A 79 2.06 -6.76 5.83
N LEU A 80 2.76 -7.64 6.56
CA LEU A 80 2.13 -8.79 7.20
C LEU A 80 1.09 -8.39 8.24
N THR A 81 1.36 -7.36 9.04
CA THR A 81 0.42 -6.90 10.07
C THR A 81 -0.77 -6.16 9.50
N PHE A 82 -0.61 -5.51 8.34
CA PHE A 82 -1.73 -4.91 7.60
C PHE A 82 -2.65 -6.02 7.05
N LEU A 83 -2.07 -7.05 6.42
CA LEU A 83 -2.82 -8.16 5.84
C LEU A 83 -3.36 -9.15 6.89
N GLY A 84 -2.74 -9.23 8.07
CA GLY A 84 -3.17 -10.10 9.16
C GLY A 84 -4.36 -9.54 9.97
N GLY A 85 -4.87 -8.37 9.60
CA GLY A 85 -6.09 -7.78 10.15
C GLY A 85 -5.95 -7.07 11.50
N GLU A 86 -7.09 -6.64 12.04
CA GLU A 86 -7.19 -5.72 13.19
C GLU A 86 -6.47 -6.21 14.46
N LYS A 87 -6.38 -7.53 14.67
CA LYS A 87 -5.69 -8.12 15.84
C LYS A 87 -4.22 -7.71 15.93
N PHE A 88 -3.59 -7.35 14.80
CA PHE A 88 -2.21 -6.90 14.73
C PHE A 88 -2.05 -5.38 14.63
N LEU A 89 -3.12 -4.61 14.79
CA LEU A 89 -3.08 -3.14 14.69
C LEU A 89 -2.00 -2.52 15.57
N TYR A 90 -1.83 -2.99 16.82
CA TYR A 90 -0.78 -2.46 17.71
C TYR A 90 0.64 -2.70 17.15
N LEU A 91 0.88 -3.83 16.49
CA LEU A 91 2.17 -4.12 15.84
C LEU A 91 2.34 -3.22 14.62
N LEU A 92 1.33 -3.11 13.76
CA LEU A 92 1.33 -2.23 12.59
C LEU A 92 1.77 -0.80 12.97
N LEU A 93 1.12 -0.21 13.98
CA LEU A 93 1.48 1.14 14.44
C LEU A 93 2.92 1.23 14.98
N LEU A 94 3.40 0.21 15.71
CA LEU A 94 4.75 0.20 16.28
C LEU A 94 5.84 -0.06 15.24
N THR A 95 5.59 -0.92 14.27
CA THR A 95 6.53 -1.26 13.21
C THR A 95 6.70 -0.09 12.27
N THR A 96 5.60 0.53 11.81
CA THR A 96 5.64 1.74 10.98
C THR A 96 6.45 2.85 11.65
N THR A 97 6.20 3.12 12.94
CA THR A 97 6.95 4.16 13.67
C THR A 97 8.43 3.82 13.82
N LYS A 98 8.78 2.56 14.06
CA LYS A 98 10.18 2.10 14.14
C LYS A 98 10.91 2.25 12.81
N VAL A 99 10.30 1.90 11.67
CA VAL A 99 10.97 2.07 10.37
C VAL A 99 11.29 3.53 10.12
N VAL A 100 10.34 4.44 10.38
CA VAL A 100 10.57 5.88 10.22
C VAL A 100 11.66 6.38 11.17
N HIS A 101 11.70 5.92 12.42
CA HIS A 101 12.79 6.26 13.34
C HIS A 101 14.14 5.81 12.82
N MET A 102 14.23 4.57 12.30
CA MET A 102 15.47 4.05 11.72
C MET A 102 15.88 4.88 10.50
N THR A 103 14.94 5.29 9.64
CA THR A 103 15.22 6.15 8.49
C THR A 103 15.81 7.50 8.92
N LEU A 104 15.24 8.12 9.95
CA LEU A 104 15.69 9.43 10.42
C LEU A 104 17.02 9.36 11.19
N LEU A 105 17.28 8.26 11.91
CA LEU A 105 18.48 8.08 12.73
C LEU A 105 19.68 7.53 11.95
N HIS A 106 19.44 6.67 10.97
CA HIS A 106 20.50 5.93 10.29
C HIS A 106 20.63 6.27 8.82
N GLY A 107 19.61 6.87 8.21
CA GLY A 107 19.62 7.29 6.82
C GLY A 107 18.60 6.58 5.95
N LEU A 108 18.68 6.85 4.66
CA LEU A 108 17.78 6.33 3.65
C LEU A 108 18.10 4.87 3.28
N PHE A 109 17.05 4.07 3.11
CA PHE A 109 17.08 2.78 2.43
C PHE A 109 15.96 2.76 1.39
N GLU A 110 15.91 1.70 0.59
CA GLU A 110 15.06 1.62 -0.60
C GLU A 110 13.55 1.81 -0.33
N MET A 111 13.07 1.50 0.88
CA MET A 111 11.66 1.66 1.28
C MET A 111 11.41 2.86 2.20
N SER A 112 12.35 3.80 2.35
CA SER A 112 12.15 4.95 3.26
C SER A 112 10.95 5.80 2.88
N ALA A 113 10.76 6.07 1.58
CA ALA A 113 9.59 6.84 1.10
C ALA A 113 8.27 6.11 1.38
N THR A 114 8.23 4.80 1.14
CA THR A 114 7.10 3.95 1.51
C THR A 114 6.82 4.04 3.02
N SER A 115 7.85 3.98 3.84
CA SER A 115 7.72 4.01 5.30
C SER A 115 7.12 5.32 5.82
N LEU A 116 7.45 6.46 5.17
CA LEU A 116 6.79 7.73 5.45
C LEU A 116 5.33 7.74 4.98
N THR A 117 5.03 7.13 3.84
CA THR A 117 3.65 7.01 3.33
C THR A 117 2.79 6.13 4.25
N ASP A 118 3.35 5.03 4.75
CA ASP A 118 2.73 4.18 5.76
C ASP A 118 2.47 4.97 7.04
N LEU A 119 3.43 5.83 7.46
CA LEU A 119 3.23 6.73 8.59
C LEU A 119 2.08 7.73 8.34
N GLY A 120 2.01 8.31 7.14
CA GLY A 120 0.92 9.19 6.74
C GLY A 120 -0.44 8.49 6.90
N SER A 121 -0.54 7.27 6.37
CA SER A 121 -1.74 6.43 6.45
C SER A 121 -2.15 6.11 7.89
N VAL A 122 -1.22 5.60 8.73
CA VAL A 122 -1.54 5.31 10.13
C VAL A 122 -1.81 6.56 10.94
N SER A 123 -1.19 7.70 10.59
CA SER A 123 -1.47 8.97 11.26
C SER A 123 -2.88 9.47 10.97
N LEU A 124 -3.36 9.32 9.72
CA LEU A 124 -4.74 9.63 9.36
C LEU A 124 -5.71 8.77 10.16
N PHE A 125 -5.47 7.46 10.22
CA PHE A 125 -6.29 6.53 10.99
C PHE A 125 -6.33 6.87 12.50
N VAL A 126 -5.17 7.14 13.12
CA VAL A 126 -5.05 7.37 14.57
C VAL A 126 -5.50 8.78 14.99
N MET A 127 -5.31 9.78 14.13
CA MET A 127 -5.48 11.19 14.47
C MET A 127 -6.66 11.86 13.77
N GLY A 128 -7.20 11.27 12.69
CA GLY A 128 -8.30 11.84 11.92
C GLY A 128 -7.98 13.18 11.25
N ASN A 129 -6.71 13.49 11.03
CA ASN A 129 -6.27 14.79 10.52
C ASN A 129 -5.60 14.64 9.14
N ILE A 130 -6.35 15.03 8.10
CA ILE A 130 -5.90 14.91 6.72
C ILE A 130 -4.70 15.80 6.40
N ASP A 131 -4.64 17.02 6.95
CA ASP A 131 -3.53 17.97 6.71
C ASP A 131 -2.20 17.38 7.18
N THR A 132 -2.23 16.63 8.29
CA THR A 132 -1.05 15.95 8.84
C THR A 132 -0.60 14.81 7.94
N ALA A 133 -1.55 14.02 7.43
CA ALA A 133 -1.25 12.94 6.50
C ALA A 133 -0.67 13.49 5.19
N GLN A 134 -1.31 14.52 4.61
CA GLN A 134 -0.83 15.21 3.41
C GLN A 134 0.58 15.77 3.61
N TYR A 135 0.84 16.44 4.73
CA TYR A 135 2.17 16.97 5.03
C TYR A 135 3.26 15.88 5.05
N ILE A 136 2.96 14.71 5.62
CA ILE A 136 3.91 13.59 5.67
C ILE A 136 4.12 13.00 4.27
N GLU A 137 3.06 12.88 3.49
CA GLU A 137 3.11 12.33 2.14
C GLU A 137 3.88 13.21 1.15
N GLU A 138 3.74 14.53 1.21
CA GLU A 138 4.53 15.43 0.39
C GLU A 138 6.03 15.22 0.63
N ARG A 139 6.42 14.96 1.88
CA ARG A 139 7.80 14.61 2.25
C ARG A 139 8.19 13.21 1.79
N ALA A 140 7.26 12.27 1.77
CA ALA A 140 7.48 10.93 1.21
C ALA A 140 7.78 10.99 -0.29
N LEU A 141 7.06 11.83 -1.05
CA LEU A 141 7.29 12.05 -2.48
C LEU A 141 8.67 12.65 -2.75
N LEU A 142 9.05 13.71 -2.01
CA LEU A 142 10.39 14.30 -2.12
C LEU A 142 11.48 13.27 -1.83
N MET A 143 11.27 12.43 -0.82
CA MET A 143 12.18 11.35 -0.48
C MET A 143 12.27 10.28 -1.57
N GLN A 144 11.14 9.93 -2.21
CA GLN A 144 11.08 8.98 -3.33
C GLN A 144 11.85 9.49 -4.56
N GLU A 145 11.71 10.78 -4.89
CA GLU A 145 12.45 11.42 -5.97
C GLU A 145 13.95 11.41 -5.72
N ARG A 146 14.36 11.66 -4.48
CA ARG A 146 15.77 11.66 -4.07
C ARG A 146 16.39 10.26 -4.07
N LEU A 147 15.68 9.27 -3.55
CA LEU A 147 16.15 7.88 -3.48
C LEU A 147 16.52 7.35 -4.87
N LYS A 148 15.84 7.81 -5.92
CA LYS A 148 15.93 7.28 -7.30
C LYS A 148 15.80 5.76 -7.37
N SER A 149 15.30 5.14 -6.30
CA SER A 149 15.09 3.71 -6.19
C SER A 149 13.70 3.40 -6.69
N GLU A 150 13.62 2.41 -7.57
CA GLU A 150 12.35 1.91 -8.07
C GLU A 150 11.73 0.89 -7.09
N ALA A 151 12.50 0.31 -6.17
CA ALA A 151 12.06 -0.82 -5.35
C ALA A 151 10.82 -0.51 -4.49
N GLY A 152 10.70 0.72 -3.98
CA GLY A 152 9.53 1.17 -3.20
C GLY A 152 8.58 2.10 -3.96
N LYS A 153 8.87 2.46 -5.21
CA LYS A 153 8.14 3.53 -5.92
C LYS A 153 6.70 3.12 -6.22
N ALA A 154 6.48 1.88 -6.69
CA ALA A 154 5.15 1.37 -6.96
C ALA A 154 4.25 1.42 -5.72
N LYS A 155 4.73 0.88 -4.59
CA LYS A 155 4.01 0.89 -3.32
C LYS A 155 3.74 2.30 -2.81
N THR A 156 4.77 3.16 -2.82
CA THR A 156 4.66 4.55 -2.38
C THR A 156 3.57 5.29 -3.16
N LEU A 157 3.60 5.19 -4.49
CA LEU A 157 2.60 5.86 -5.34
C LEU A 157 1.21 5.27 -5.17
N LEU A 158 1.07 3.95 -5.05
CA LEU A 158 -0.22 3.31 -4.84
C LEU A 158 -0.87 3.76 -3.52
N THR A 159 -0.16 3.58 -2.40
CA THR A 159 -0.68 3.89 -1.06
C THR A 159 -1.08 5.35 -0.94
N LEU A 160 -0.23 6.27 -1.44
CA LEU A 160 -0.49 7.70 -1.39
C LEU A 160 -1.77 8.12 -2.13
N HIS A 161 -2.02 7.53 -3.30
CA HIS A 161 -3.19 7.85 -4.11
C HIS A 161 -4.48 7.20 -3.59
N ILE A 162 -4.37 6.02 -2.97
CA ILE A 162 -5.53 5.35 -2.37
C ILE A 162 -5.92 6.03 -1.04
N VAL A 163 -4.97 6.40 -0.18
CA VAL A 163 -5.29 6.75 1.21
C VAL A 163 -5.52 8.24 1.44
N VAL A 164 -4.77 9.13 0.79
CA VAL A 164 -4.76 10.55 1.18
C VAL A 164 -5.06 11.46 0.00
N CYS A 165 -4.42 11.26 -1.15
CA CYS A 165 -4.56 12.22 -2.25
C CYS A 165 -6.01 12.38 -2.72
N HIS A 166 -6.86 11.35 -2.62
CA HIS A 166 -8.27 11.45 -2.99
C HIS A 166 -9.08 12.44 -2.13
N HIS A 167 -8.58 12.81 -0.94
CA HIS A 167 -9.20 13.82 -0.10
C HIS A 167 -8.85 15.26 -0.50
N VAL A 168 -7.72 15.47 -1.19
CA VAL A 168 -7.10 16.80 -1.34
C VAL A 168 -6.73 17.16 -2.78
N LYS A 169 -6.72 16.19 -3.70
CA LYS A 169 -6.40 16.38 -5.12
C LYS A 169 -7.50 15.80 -6.01
N PRO A 170 -7.78 16.41 -7.17
CA PRO A 170 -8.69 15.84 -8.15
C PRO A 170 -8.20 14.47 -8.64
N LEU A 171 -9.09 13.47 -8.69
CA LEU A 171 -8.74 12.10 -9.13
C LEU A 171 -8.11 12.06 -10.53
N GLN A 172 -8.45 13.03 -11.40
CA GLN A 172 -7.87 13.16 -12.74
C GLN A 172 -6.34 13.33 -12.71
N SER A 173 -5.77 13.87 -11.62
CA SER A 173 -4.32 14.03 -11.50
C SER A 173 -3.59 12.72 -11.21
N PHE A 174 -4.30 11.61 -10.98
CA PHE A 174 -3.70 10.36 -10.50
C PHE A 174 -3.21 9.47 -11.64
N SER A 175 -3.72 9.69 -12.86
CA SER A 175 -3.42 8.83 -14.01
C SER A 175 -1.92 8.70 -14.29
N LYS A 176 -1.17 9.81 -14.25
CA LYS A 176 0.28 9.78 -14.50
C LYS A 176 1.04 9.08 -13.37
N PRO A 177 0.87 9.45 -12.08
CA PRO A 177 1.50 8.74 -10.98
C PRO A 177 1.20 7.24 -10.94
N LEU A 178 -0.05 6.83 -11.18
CA LEU A 178 -0.41 5.41 -11.17
C LEU A 178 0.24 4.65 -12.33
N LEU A 179 0.33 5.26 -13.52
CA LEU A 179 1.07 4.66 -14.63
C LEU A 179 2.56 4.52 -14.31
N GLU A 180 3.17 5.52 -13.67
CA GLU A 180 4.56 5.43 -13.22
C GLU A 180 4.77 4.34 -12.16
N GLY A 181 3.82 4.18 -11.24
CA GLY A 181 3.82 3.11 -10.24
C GLY A 181 3.73 1.73 -10.88
N TYR A 182 2.84 1.55 -11.85
CA TYR A 182 2.73 0.31 -12.63
C TYR A 182 4.05 -0.02 -13.33
N GLN A 183 4.60 0.93 -14.10
CA GLN A 183 5.86 0.73 -14.83
C GLN A 183 7.04 0.46 -13.90
N SER A 184 7.06 1.07 -12.71
CA SER A 184 8.07 0.81 -11.69
C SER A 184 7.96 -0.62 -11.17
N GLY A 185 6.78 -1.06 -10.74
CA GLY A 185 6.55 -2.40 -10.23
C GLY A 185 6.88 -3.49 -11.25
N MET A 186 6.55 -3.26 -12.53
CA MET A 186 6.94 -4.19 -13.60
C MET A 186 8.45 -4.27 -13.80
N ARG A 187 9.19 -3.17 -13.66
CA ARG A 187 10.66 -3.14 -13.80
C ARG A 187 11.37 -3.81 -12.62
N THR A 188 10.82 -3.70 -11.41
CA THR A 188 11.45 -4.23 -10.18
C THR A 188 10.96 -5.62 -9.80
N GLY A 189 9.92 -6.12 -10.46
CA GLY A 189 9.29 -7.39 -10.11
C GLY A 189 8.30 -7.28 -8.95
N ASP A 190 8.02 -6.09 -8.42
CA ASP A 190 6.92 -5.84 -7.49
C ASP A 190 5.59 -5.82 -8.25
N LYS A 191 5.18 -7.02 -8.69
CA LYS A 191 3.97 -7.24 -9.48
C LYS A 191 2.72 -6.81 -8.73
N LEU A 192 2.65 -7.12 -7.44
CA LEU A 192 1.49 -6.84 -6.61
C LEU A 192 1.19 -5.34 -6.59
N MET A 193 2.20 -4.51 -6.31
CA MET A 193 2.02 -3.06 -6.26
C MET A 193 1.83 -2.46 -7.65
N GLY A 194 2.55 -2.98 -8.66
CA GLY A 194 2.40 -2.54 -10.04
C GLY A 194 0.97 -2.77 -10.56
N ILE A 195 0.45 -3.99 -10.41
CA ILE A 195 -0.92 -4.34 -10.80
C ILE A 195 -1.94 -3.56 -9.99
N GLY A 196 -1.71 -3.35 -8.68
CA GLY A 196 -2.54 -2.47 -7.87
C GLY A 196 -2.66 -1.06 -8.46
N CYS A 197 -1.55 -0.48 -8.94
CA CYS A 197 -1.58 0.81 -9.65
C CYS A 197 -2.41 0.76 -10.93
N LEU A 198 -2.25 -0.32 -11.71
CA LEU A 198 -3.01 -0.53 -12.95
C LEU A 198 -4.51 -0.63 -12.68
N SER A 199 -4.94 -1.48 -11.75
CA SER A 199 -6.34 -1.65 -11.34
C SER A 199 -6.95 -0.33 -10.84
N PHE A 200 -6.21 0.42 -10.01
CA PHE A 200 -6.70 1.69 -9.50
C PHE A 200 -6.81 2.74 -10.60
N SER A 201 -5.93 2.72 -11.62
CA SER A 201 -6.03 3.62 -12.78
C SER A 201 -7.33 3.40 -13.57
N VAL A 202 -7.79 2.15 -13.70
CA VAL A 202 -9.09 1.83 -14.33
C VAL A 202 -10.25 2.37 -13.48
N SER A 203 -10.14 2.28 -12.16
CA SER A 203 -11.15 2.84 -11.26
C SER A 203 -11.21 4.38 -11.36
N VAL A 204 -10.06 5.04 -11.46
CA VAL A 204 -9.99 6.50 -11.63
C VAL A 204 -10.68 6.96 -12.91
N ILE A 205 -10.49 6.29 -14.05
CA ILE A 205 -11.18 6.70 -15.30
C ILE A 205 -12.69 6.51 -15.22
N TYR A 206 -13.16 5.50 -14.48
CA TYR A 206 -14.59 5.31 -14.21
C TYR A 206 -15.15 6.43 -13.33
N ILE A 207 -14.53 6.69 -12.18
CA ILE A 207 -15.01 7.69 -11.22
C ILE A 207 -14.98 9.11 -11.82
N THR A 208 -14.02 9.38 -12.71
CA THR A 208 -13.90 10.68 -13.38
C THR A 208 -14.82 10.84 -14.60
N GLY A 209 -15.70 9.87 -14.87
CA GLY A 209 -16.76 9.98 -15.86
C GLY A 209 -16.30 9.83 -17.31
N LYS A 210 -15.24 9.06 -17.58
CA LYS A 210 -14.86 8.73 -18.96
C LYS A 210 -15.94 7.86 -19.62
N PRO A 211 -16.09 7.90 -20.97
CA PRO A 211 -17.06 7.07 -21.66
C PRO A 211 -16.87 5.57 -21.36
N LEU A 212 -17.95 4.85 -21.06
CA LEU A 212 -17.90 3.44 -20.65
C LEU A 212 -17.18 2.54 -21.65
N LYS A 213 -17.27 2.83 -22.95
CA LYS A 213 -16.53 2.11 -23.99
C LYS A 213 -15.01 2.18 -23.81
N VAL A 214 -14.48 3.35 -23.45
CA VAL A 214 -13.04 3.54 -23.19
C VAL A 214 -12.63 2.73 -21.94
N ILE A 215 -13.49 2.68 -20.94
CA ILE A 215 -13.26 1.92 -19.71
C ILE A 215 -13.27 0.41 -20.01
N GLU A 216 -14.18 -0.06 -20.86
CA GLU A 216 -14.23 -1.46 -21.32
C GLU A 216 -12.92 -1.88 -22.00
N GLU A 217 -12.43 -1.08 -22.96
CA GLU A 217 -11.16 -1.33 -23.67
C GLU A 217 -9.99 -1.41 -22.68
N GLN A 218 -9.94 -0.50 -21.71
CA GLN A 218 -8.91 -0.51 -20.67
C GLN A 218 -9.02 -1.74 -19.75
N CYS A 219 -10.23 -2.16 -19.37
CA CYS A 219 -10.43 -3.38 -18.59
C CYS A 219 -9.89 -4.61 -19.31
N GLN A 220 -10.21 -4.77 -20.60
CA GLN A 220 -9.73 -5.90 -21.40
C GLN A 220 -8.20 -5.93 -21.46
N ALA A 221 -7.57 -4.79 -21.73
CA ALA A 221 -6.10 -4.67 -21.77
C ALA A 221 -5.48 -5.00 -20.41
N SER A 222 -6.01 -4.45 -19.32
CA SER A 222 -5.50 -4.68 -17.97
C SER A 222 -5.68 -6.13 -17.51
N ILE A 223 -6.82 -6.76 -17.78
CA ILE A 223 -7.07 -8.17 -17.44
C ILE A 223 -6.13 -9.09 -18.22
N THR A 224 -5.91 -8.82 -19.51
CA THR A 224 -4.96 -9.58 -20.33
C THR A 224 -3.56 -9.56 -19.71
N GLN A 225 -3.08 -8.38 -19.31
CA GLN A 225 -1.78 -8.25 -18.64
C GLN A 225 -1.74 -9.01 -17.30
N MET A 226 -2.79 -8.95 -16.48
CA MET A 226 -2.84 -9.68 -15.20
C MET A 226 -2.75 -11.19 -15.39
N VAL A 227 -3.45 -11.74 -16.40
CA VAL A 227 -3.40 -13.17 -16.75
C VAL A 227 -2.00 -13.56 -17.23
N GLU A 228 -1.38 -12.79 -18.12
CA GLU A 228 0.00 -13.03 -18.58
C GLU A 228 1.02 -13.04 -17.43
N LEU A 229 0.79 -12.20 -16.42
CA LEU A 229 1.63 -12.11 -15.23
C LEU A 229 1.37 -13.21 -14.20
N LYS A 230 0.35 -14.06 -14.42
CA LYS A 230 -0.16 -15.13 -13.54
C LYS A 230 -0.80 -14.62 -12.24
N GLU A 231 -1.43 -13.46 -12.30
CA GLU A 231 -2.04 -12.77 -11.16
C GLU A 231 -3.57 -12.92 -11.25
N GLU A 232 -4.02 -14.18 -11.21
CA GLU A 232 -5.42 -14.55 -11.48
C GLU A 232 -6.42 -14.00 -10.47
N ASP A 233 -6.03 -13.85 -9.20
CA ASP A 233 -6.90 -13.27 -8.17
C ASP A 233 -7.24 -11.81 -8.53
N GLN A 234 -6.23 -11.03 -8.94
CA GLN A 234 -6.41 -9.65 -9.37
C GLN A 234 -7.18 -9.56 -10.70
N ALA A 235 -6.90 -10.47 -11.64
CA ALA A 235 -7.64 -10.56 -12.90
C ALA A 235 -9.13 -10.85 -12.63
N SER A 236 -9.43 -11.75 -11.71
CA SER A 236 -10.80 -12.12 -11.32
C SER A 236 -11.52 -10.95 -10.65
N MET A 237 -10.84 -10.20 -9.77
CA MET A 237 -11.40 -8.97 -9.21
C MET A 237 -11.70 -7.94 -10.30
N GLN A 238 -10.78 -7.75 -11.25
CA GLN A 238 -10.96 -6.79 -12.34
C GLN A 238 -12.07 -7.20 -13.31
N ARG A 239 -12.30 -8.50 -13.53
CA ARG A 239 -13.43 -9.03 -14.32
C ARG A 239 -14.78 -8.63 -13.72
N MET A 240 -14.90 -8.54 -12.39
CA MET A 240 -16.12 -8.04 -11.75
C MET A 240 -16.44 -6.60 -12.16
N TYR A 241 -15.45 -5.71 -12.08
CA TYR A 241 -15.63 -4.32 -12.50
C TYR A 241 -15.94 -4.23 -13.99
N TRP A 242 -15.30 -5.06 -14.81
CA TRP A 242 -15.61 -5.12 -16.23
C TRP A 242 -17.08 -5.54 -16.47
N GLN A 243 -17.57 -6.57 -15.78
CA GLN A 243 -18.97 -7.01 -15.89
C GLN A 243 -19.94 -5.93 -15.41
N LEU A 244 -19.61 -5.21 -14.33
CA LEU A 244 -20.36 -4.03 -13.90
C LEU A 244 -20.46 -2.98 -15.01
N TYR A 245 -19.35 -2.66 -15.69
CA TYR A 245 -19.37 -1.68 -16.77
C TYR A 245 -20.17 -2.14 -17.99
N LEU A 246 -20.13 -3.44 -18.33
CA LEU A 246 -21.00 -4.01 -19.37
C LEU A 246 -22.49 -3.89 -19.01
N ASN A 247 -22.84 -4.12 -17.74
CA ASN A 247 -24.21 -3.96 -17.25
C ASN A 247 -24.68 -2.50 -17.37
N LEU A 248 -23.83 -1.54 -17.02
CA LEU A 248 -24.13 -0.10 -17.17
C LEU A 248 -24.30 0.33 -18.63
N MET A 249 -23.67 -0.36 -19.58
CA MET A 249 -23.86 -0.15 -21.01
C MET A 249 -25.09 -0.85 -21.58
N GLY A 250 -25.84 -1.62 -20.77
CA GLY A 250 -26.95 -2.45 -21.26
C GLY A 250 -26.50 -3.60 -22.15
N SER A 251 -25.23 -4.03 -22.04
CA SER A 251 -24.63 -5.07 -22.88
C SER A 251 -24.78 -6.49 -22.31
N SER A 252 -25.60 -6.66 -21.26
CA SER A 252 -25.85 -7.92 -20.57
C SER A 252 -27.33 -8.27 -20.61
N ASN A 253 -27.66 -9.57 -20.66
CA ASN A 253 -29.04 -10.05 -20.65
C ASN A 253 -29.76 -9.66 -19.34
N ASN A 254 -29.05 -9.75 -18.21
CA ASN A 254 -29.52 -9.29 -16.92
C ASN A 254 -28.51 -8.27 -16.37
N THR A 255 -28.91 -7.01 -16.20
CA THR A 255 -28.02 -5.92 -15.78
C THR A 255 -27.90 -5.78 -14.27
N VAL A 256 -28.70 -6.52 -13.48
CA VAL A 256 -28.64 -6.50 -12.00
C VAL A 256 -27.82 -7.63 -11.39
N GLU A 257 -27.38 -8.59 -12.20
CA GLU A 257 -26.49 -9.69 -11.81
C GLU A 257 -25.11 -9.47 -12.43
N LEU A 258 -24.03 -9.81 -11.72
CA LEU A 258 -22.68 -9.78 -12.29
C LEU A 258 -22.41 -11.06 -13.09
N SER A 259 -23.28 -11.40 -14.04
CA SER A 259 -23.14 -12.58 -14.89
C SER A 259 -23.27 -12.20 -16.37
N GLY A 260 -22.24 -12.55 -17.16
CA GLY A 260 -22.19 -12.22 -18.58
C GLY A 260 -20.85 -12.52 -19.23
N LYS A 261 -20.46 -11.71 -20.21
CA LYS A 261 -19.27 -11.90 -21.04
C LYS A 261 -17.97 -11.96 -20.22
N ALA A 262 -17.88 -11.21 -19.13
CA ALA A 262 -16.62 -11.03 -18.39
C ALA A 262 -16.46 -12.02 -17.22
N MET A 263 -17.55 -12.43 -16.58
CA MET A 263 -17.58 -13.38 -15.45
C MET A 263 -19.00 -13.84 -15.14
N ASP A 264 -19.14 -14.88 -14.31
CA ASP A 264 -20.40 -15.30 -13.68
C ASP A 264 -20.26 -15.32 -12.15
N GLU A 265 -21.09 -14.56 -11.44
CA GLU A 265 -20.99 -14.41 -9.98
C GLU A 265 -21.20 -15.72 -9.22
N LYS A 266 -21.87 -16.70 -9.83
CA LYS A 266 -22.10 -18.03 -9.25
C LYS A 266 -20.86 -18.92 -9.31
N GLU A 267 -19.93 -18.63 -10.20
CA GLU A 267 -18.69 -19.38 -10.37
C GLU A 267 -17.55 -18.81 -9.52
N VAL A 268 -17.69 -17.58 -9.01
CA VAL A 268 -16.65 -16.91 -8.23
C VAL A 268 -16.78 -17.25 -6.75
N VAL A 269 -15.80 -17.99 -6.22
CA VAL A 269 -15.63 -18.19 -4.78
C VAL A 269 -14.71 -17.09 -4.24
N PHE A 270 -15.29 -16.01 -3.70
CA PHE A 270 -14.49 -15.00 -3.00
C PHE A 270 -13.96 -15.57 -1.68
N THR A 271 -12.65 -15.58 -1.51
CA THR A 271 -12.06 -15.46 -0.18
C THR A 271 -11.93 -13.98 0.15
N PRO A 272 -12.73 -13.42 1.09
CA PRO A 272 -12.61 -12.02 1.43
C PRO A 272 -11.22 -11.73 1.99
N PHE A 273 -10.60 -10.65 1.54
CA PHE A 273 -9.48 -10.02 2.24
C PHE A 273 -10.08 -9.15 3.35
N SER A 274 -9.78 -9.48 4.60
CA SER A 274 -10.18 -8.72 5.79
C SER A 274 -8.95 -8.24 6.54
#